data_AF-A0A9C7TGS0-F1
#
_entry.id   AF-A0A9C7TGS0-F1
#
_cell.length_a   1.000
_cell.length_b   1.000
_cell.length_c   1.000
_cell.angle_alpha   90.00
_cell.angle_beta   90.00
_cell.angle_gamma   90.00
#
_symmetry.space_group_name_H-M   'P 1'
#
loop_
_entity.id
_entity.type
_entity.pdbx_description
1 polymer ?
#
loop_
_entity_poly.entity_id
_entity_poly.type
_entity_poly.pdbx_seq_one_letter_code
_entity_poly.pdbx_strand_id
1 'polypeptide(L)'
;GLSSGRLAVLSGPSHAEEVGRGMPTSVVTASASVDTARTVQEAFFSPNFRVYTSDDVVGVELGGALKNVIAIAVGICDGLELGDNAKGALIARGLAEITRLGVAMGARPETFAGLSGAGDLITTCISRHSRNRYVGEQVGRGRSLEEVLDEMVMVAEGVRTAEAARKLALRYGVEMPITEKVHQVLFEGYDPRRALEDLMLRQPKPEVWGWA
;
A
#
# COMPACT_ATOMS: atom_id res chain seq x y z
N GLY A 1 -25.48 11.87 -5.86
CA GLY A 1 -24.62 11.05 -4.98
C GLY A 1 -24.74 11.53 -3.54
N LEU A 2 -24.16 10.81 -2.58
CA LEU A 2 -24.01 11.28 -1.19
C LEU A 2 -23.05 12.48 -1.13
N SER A 3 -23.27 13.40 -0.19
CA SER A 3 -22.34 14.51 0.05
C SER A 3 -21.05 14.01 0.73
N SER A 4 -19.93 14.72 0.53
CA SER A 4 -18.64 14.36 1.14
C SER A 4 -18.71 14.21 2.67
N GLY A 5 -19.49 15.07 3.33
CA GLY A 5 -19.73 14.97 4.78
C GLY A 5 -20.53 13.75 5.23
N ARG A 6 -21.06 12.93 4.31
CA ARG A 6 -21.76 11.66 4.60
C ARG A 6 -20.96 10.42 4.18
N LEU A 7 -19.71 10.60 3.78
CA LEU A 7 -18.79 9.53 3.41
C LEU A 7 -17.74 9.37 4.51
N ALA A 8 -17.36 8.12 4.78
CA ALA A 8 -16.23 7.79 5.61
C ALA A 8 -15.44 6.65 4.98
N VAL A 9 -14.14 6.68 5.22
CA VAL A 9 -13.18 5.65 4.83
C VAL A 9 -12.78 4.91 6.09
N LEU A 10 -12.59 3.59 6.00
CA LEU A 10 -12.07 2.76 7.09
C LEU A 10 -10.86 2.02 6.56
N SER A 11 -9.70 2.18 7.20
CA SER A 11 -8.43 1.63 6.72
C SER A 11 -7.48 1.34 7.89
N GLY A 12 -6.51 0.47 7.68
CA GLY A 12 -5.58 0.04 8.71
C GLY A 12 -5.37 -1.48 8.70
N PRO A 13 -4.40 -1.98 9.48
CA PRO A 13 -4.10 -3.40 9.56
C PRO A 13 -5.30 -4.18 10.07
N SER A 14 -5.99 -4.89 9.17
CA SER A 14 -7.32 -5.47 9.43
C SER A 14 -7.59 -6.74 8.62
N HIS A 15 -6.66 -7.69 8.70
CA HIS A 15 -6.83 -9.00 8.08
C HIS A 15 -8.17 -9.65 8.47
N ALA A 16 -9.03 -9.90 7.48
CA ALA A 16 -10.41 -10.31 7.70
C ALA A 16 -10.52 -11.61 8.52
N GLU A 17 -9.58 -12.52 8.34
CA GLU A 17 -9.47 -13.77 9.09
C GLU A 17 -9.16 -13.56 10.58
N GLU A 18 -8.38 -12.53 10.93
CA GLU A 18 -8.05 -12.19 12.32
C GLU A 18 -9.22 -11.44 12.97
N VAL A 19 -9.81 -10.49 12.24
CA VAL A 19 -11.02 -9.75 12.66
C VAL A 19 -12.17 -10.72 12.91
N GLY A 20 -12.43 -11.67 12.01
CA GLY A 20 -13.49 -12.67 12.15
C GLY A 20 -13.29 -13.63 13.32
N ARG A 21 -12.05 -13.77 13.81
CA ARG A 21 -11.70 -14.55 15.02
C ARG A 21 -11.68 -13.71 16.29
N GLY A 22 -12.02 -12.43 16.21
CA GLY A 22 -12.01 -11.50 17.34
C GLY A 22 -10.62 -11.19 17.86
N MET A 23 -9.57 -11.29 17.03
CA MET A 23 -8.21 -10.92 17.42
C MET A 23 -8.05 -9.39 17.50
N PRO A 24 -7.17 -8.87 18.38
CA PRO A 24 -6.96 -7.44 18.52
C PRO A 24 -6.61 -6.75 17.19
N THR A 25 -7.43 -5.80 16.78
CA THR A 25 -7.31 -5.06 15.52
C THR A 25 -7.42 -3.56 15.79
N SER A 26 -6.60 -2.75 15.12
CA SER A 26 -6.64 -1.29 15.22
C SER A 26 -6.70 -0.66 13.82
N VAL A 27 -7.70 0.19 13.60
CA VAL A 27 -7.92 0.87 12.32
C VAL A 27 -8.19 2.36 12.52
N VAL A 28 -8.13 3.13 11.44
CA VAL A 28 -8.56 4.52 11.38
C VAL A 28 -9.80 4.64 10.50
N THR A 29 -10.76 5.45 10.93
CA THR A 29 -11.83 5.96 10.08
C THR A 29 -11.62 7.44 9.77
N ALA A 30 -11.76 7.83 8.51
CA ALA A 30 -11.59 9.21 8.08
C ALA A 30 -12.84 9.76 7.40
N SER A 31 -13.21 11.01 7.71
CA SER A 31 -14.31 11.71 7.04
C SER A 31 -14.08 13.22 7.08
N ALA A 32 -14.61 13.93 6.08
CA ALA A 32 -14.70 15.39 6.12
C ALA A 32 -15.67 15.91 7.21
N SER A 33 -16.53 15.02 7.76
CA SER A 33 -17.42 15.33 8.87
C SER A 33 -17.01 14.54 10.12
N VAL A 34 -16.74 15.26 11.21
CA VAL A 34 -16.42 14.66 12.51
C VAL A 34 -17.56 13.76 13.00
N ASP A 35 -18.82 14.17 12.80
CA ASP A 35 -19.98 13.39 13.23
C ASP A 35 -20.09 12.07 12.45
N THR A 36 -19.75 12.08 11.16
CA THR A 36 -19.75 10.88 10.32
C THR A 36 -18.60 9.95 10.73
N ALA A 37 -17.39 10.48 10.96
CA ALA A 37 -16.28 9.69 11.47
C ALA A 37 -16.60 9.05 12.84
N ARG A 38 -17.24 9.80 13.76
CA ARG A 38 -17.70 9.29 15.06
C ARG A 38 -18.77 8.22 14.93
N THR A 39 -19.74 8.42 14.03
CA THR A 39 -20.77 7.41 13.76
C THR A 39 -20.15 6.08 13.34
N VAL A 40 -19.17 6.10 12.43
CA VAL A 40 -18.45 4.88 12.03
C VAL A 40 -17.59 4.34 13.16
N GLN A 41 -16.89 5.20 13.91
CA GLN A 41 -16.09 4.79 15.06
C GLN A 41 -16.93 4.02 16.09
N GLU A 42 -18.09 4.55 16.49
CA GLU A 42 -18.99 3.94 17.46
C GLU A 42 -19.59 2.63 16.94
N ALA A 43 -19.94 2.58 15.65
CA ALA A 43 -20.54 1.39 15.04
C ALA A 43 -19.57 0.19 14.98
N PHE A 44 -18.27 0.43 14.80
CA PHE A 44 -17.26 -0.63 14.66
C PHE A 44 -16.44 -0.88 15.93
N PHE A 45 -16.44 0.05 16.89
CA PHE A 45 -15.67 -0.11 18.12
C PHE A 45 -16.17 -1.30 18.95
N SER A 46 -15.23 -2.16 19.37
CA SER A 46 -15.49 -3.29 20.28
C SER A 46 -14.25 -3.57 21.14
N PRO A 47 -14.32 -4.45 22.15
CA PRO A 47 -13.17 -4.79 23.00
C PRO A 47 -11.91 -5.22 22.24
N ASN A 48 -12.09 -5.84 21.06
CA ASN A 48 -10.98 -6.33 20.23
C ASN A 48 -10.83 -5.54 18.91
N PHE A 49 -11.65 -4.52 18.66
CA PHE A 49 -11.60 -3.72 17.45
C PHE A 49 -11.56 -2.23 17.80
N ARG A 50 -10.36 -1.64 17.77
CA ARG A 50 -10.11 -0.25 18.11
C ARG A 50 -10.20 0.61 16.86
N VAL A 51 -10.98 1.69 16.91
CA VAL A 51 -11.13 2.63 15.80
C VAL A 51 -10.69 4.02 16.23
N TYR A 52 -9.76 4.61 15.49
CA TYR A 52 -9.31 6.01 15.63
C TYR A 52 -9.98 6.87 14.56
N THR A 53 -10.19 8.16 14.82
CA THR A 53 -10.76 9.09 13.83
C THR A 53 -9.68 9.97 13.19
N SER A 54 -9.87 10.31 11.92
CA SER A 54 -9.09 11.30 11.17
C SER A 54 -10.01 12.15 10.31
N ASP A 55 -9.57 13.33 9.91
CA ASP A 55 -10.20 14.16 8.87
C ASP A 55 -9.40 14.14 7.54
N ASP A 56 -8.23 13.47 7.51
CA ASP A 56 -7.44 13.29 6.29
C ASP A 56 -7.93 12.09 5.48
N VAL A 57 -9.05 12.30 4.78
CA VAL A 57 -9.65 11.29 3.89
C VAL A 57 -8.65 10.87 2.81
N VAL A 58 -7.97 11.84 2.18
CA VAL A 58 -7.06 11.59 1.06
C VAL A 58 -5.88 10.72 1.51
N GLY A 59 -5.24 11.04 2.63
CA GLY A 59 -4.12 10.25 3.15
C GLY A 59 -4.51 8.83 3.54
N VAL A 60 -5.69 8.66 4.13
CA VAL A 60 -6.20 7.34 4.53
C VAL A 60 -6.54 6.46 3.32
N GLU A 61 -7.15 7.02 2.27
CA GLU A 61 -7.42 6.32 1.01
C GLU A 61 -6.12 5.91 0.30
N LEU A 62 -5.19 6.86 0.14
CA LEU A 62 -3.94 6.62 -0.56
C LEU A 62 -3.04 5.62 0.18
N GLY A 63 -2.97 5.69 1.51
CA GLY A 63 -2.23 4.71 2.31
C GLY A 63 -2.75 3.29 2.11
N GLY A 64 -4.08 3.11 2.20
CA GLY A 64 -4.72 1.81 2.02
C GLY A 64 -4.62 1.25 0.60
N ALA A 65 -4.68 2.12 -0.42
CA ALA A 65 -4.58 1.70 -1.81
C ALA A 65 -3.13 1.38 -2.22
N LEU A 66 -2.21 2.34 -2.03
CA LEU A 66 -0.87 2.28 -2.59
C LEU A 66 0.04 1.26 -1.90
N LYS A 67 -0.22 0.90 -0.64
CA LYS A 67 0.51 -0.17 0.05
C LYS A 67 0.54 -1.49 -0.73
N ASN A 68 -0.52 -1.77 -1.49
CA ASN A 68 -0.69 -3.02 -2.22
C ASN A 68 0.34 -3.14 -3.35
N VAL A 69 0.78 -2.03 -3.94
CA VAL A 69 1.85 -2.00 -4.95
C VAL A 69 3.19 -2.35 -4.30
N ILE A 70 3.46 -1.77 -3.12
CA ILE A 70 4.69 -2.05 -2.36
C ILE A 70 4.71 -3.50 -1.87
N ALA A 71 3.55 -4.06 -1.50
CA ALA A 71 3.44 -5.47 -1.16
C ALA A 71 3.79 -6.40 -2.34
N ILE A 72 3.45 -6.03 -3.58
CA ILE A 72 3.91 -6.77 -4.78
C ILE A 72 5.43 -6.66 -4.92
N ALA A 73 6.02 -5.47 -4.76
CA ALA A 73 7.48 -5.30 -4.80
C ALA A 73 8.19 -6.17 -3.75
N VAL A 74 7.67 -6.22 -2.52
CA VAL A 74 8.16 -7.08 -1.44
C VAL A 74 7.98 -8.56 -1.80
N GLY A 75 6.86 -8.93 -2.42
CA GLY A 75 6.66 -10.28 -2.94
C GLY A 75 7.72 -10.65 -3.98
N ILE A 76 8.00 -9.78 -4.95
CA ILE A 76 9.04 -10.01 -5.96
C ILE A 76 10.40 -10.23 -5.28
N CYS A 77 10.71 -9.42 -4.27
CA CYS A 77 11.91 -9.59 -3.44
C CYS A 77 11.97 -10.97 -2.75
N ASP A 78 10.84 -11.48 -2.24
CA ASP A 78 10.74 -12.83 -1.67
C ASP A 78 10.93 -13.91 -2.75
N GLY A 79 10.34 -13.75 -3.93
CA GLY A 79 10.49 -14.68 -5.05
C GLY A 79 11.91 -14.75 -5.61
N LEU A 80 12.68 -13.67 -5.47
CA LEU A 80 14.09 -13.56 -5.85
C LEU A 80 15.07 -13.95 -4.73
N GLU A 81 14.58 -14.31 -3.54
CA GLU A 81 15.37 -14.76 -2.38
C GLU A 81 16.41 -13.73 -1.89
N LEU A 82 16.09 -12.43 -1.93
CA LEU A 82 17.04 -11.35 -1.64
C LEU A 82 17.24 -11.06 -0.14
N GLY A 83 16.43 -11.67 0.72
CA GLY A 83 16.51 -11.55 2.18
C GLY A 83 15.91 -10.26 2.77
N ASP A 84 15.98 -10.16 4.10
CA ASP A 84 15.21 -9.17 4.87
C ASP A 84 15.73 -7.73 4.74
N ASN A 85 17.01 -7.53 4.42
CA ASN A 85 17.57 -6.19 4.21
C ASN A 85 16.91 -5.50 3.01
N ALA A 86 16.78 -6.22 1.89
CA ALA A 86 16.14 -5.71 0.67
C ALA A 86 14.65 -5.44 0.93
N LYS A 87 13.97 -6.34 1.66
CA LYS A 87 12.57 -6.16 2.07
C LYS A 87 12.37 -4.93 2.94
N GLY A 88 13.20 -4.75 3.96
CA GLY A 88 13.15 -3.57 4.85
C GLY A 88 13.37 -2.27 4.08
N ALA A 89 14.34 -2.24 3.17
CA ALA A 89 14.57 -1.09 2.29
C ALA A 89 13.36 -0.81 1.39
N LEU A 90 12.76 -1.82 0.76
CA LEU A 90 11.57 -1.66 -0.07
C LEU A 90 10.37 -1.12 0.70
N ILE A 91 10.14 -1.60 1.93
CA ILE A 91 9.05 -1.09 2.77
C ILE A 91 9.28 0.38 3.12
N ALA A 92 10.48 0.75 3.57
CA ALA A 92 10.80 2.13 3.93
C ALA A 92 10.72 3.08 2.73
N ARG A 93 11.34 2.71 1.61
CA ARG A 93 11.35 3.52 0.38
C ARG A 93 9.98 3.54 -0.31
N GLY A 94 9.20 2.47 -0.20
CA GLY A 94 7.82 2.40 -0.64
C GLY A 94 6.92 3.33 0.15
N LEU A 95 7.04 3.37 1.48
CA LEU A 95 6.31 4.33 2.31
C LEU A 95 6.67 5.77 1.91
N ALA A 96 7.95 6.04 1.66
CA ALA A 96 8.40 7.34 1.17
C ALA A 96 7.75 7.72 -0.17
N GLU A 97 7.56 6.79 -1.12
CA GLU A 97 6.82 7.04 -2.37
C GLU A 97 5.36 7.40 -2.13
N ILE A 98 4.69 6.61 -1.30
CA ILE A 98 3.28 6.82 -0.92
C ILE A 98 3.12 8.21 -0.31
N THR A 99 4.01 8.58 0.62
CA THR A 99 3.96 9.89 1.27
C THR A 99 4.13 11.04 0.28
N ARG A 100 5.05 10.99 -0.69
CA ARG A 100 5.18 12.10 -1.65
C ARG A 100 3.94 12.28 -2.49
N LEU A 101 3.41 11.16 -3.01
CA LEU A 101 2.21 11.22 -3.85
C LEU A 101 1.04 11.74 -3.02
N GLY A 102 0.91 11.26 -1.78
CA GLY A 102 -0.04 11.76 -0.81
C GLY A 102 0.02 13.28 -0.61
N VAL A 103 1.20 13.80 -0.28
CA VAL A 103 1.38 15.24 -0.05
C VAL A 103 1.10 16.06 -1.31
N ALA A 104 1.55 15.59 -2.48
CA ALA A 104 1.23 16.24 -3.75
C ALA A 104 -0.27 16.25 -4.08
N MET A 105 -1.03 15.30 -3.52
CA MET A 105 -2.49 15.21 -3.62
C MET A 105 -3.24 15.92 -2.48
N GLY A 106 -2.53 16.56 -1.55
CA GLY A 106 -3.10 17.32 -0.43
C GLY A 106 -3.31 16.54 0.86
N ALA A 107 -2.78 15.33 0.99
CA ALA A 107 -2.77 14.57 2.23
C ALA A 107 -1.72 15.10 3.22
N ARG A 108 -1.87 14.72 4.50
CA ARG A 108 -0.89 15.07 5.54
C ARG A 108 0.18 13.99 5.69
N PRO A 109 1.47 14.36 5.76
CA PRO A 109 2.56 13.39 5.84
C PRO A 109 2.47 12.50 7.10
N GLU A 110 1.94 13.00 8.21
CA GLU A 110 1.78 12.27 9.48
C GLU A 110 0.81 11.09 9.35
N THR A 111 -0.18 11.17 8.45
CA THR A 111 -1.14 10.09 8.19
C THR A 111 -0.42 8.81 7.74
N PHE A 112 0.66 8.95 6.98
CA PHE A 112 1.42 7.82 6.46
C PHE A 112 2.31 7.15 7.53
N ALA A 113 2.63 7.84 8.62
CA ALA A 113 3.29 7.21 9.77
C ALA A 113 2.31 6.39 10.65
N GLY A 114 1.00 6.57 10.45
CA GLY A 114 -0.05 5.95 11.25
C GLY A 114 -0.53 4.59 10.75
N LEU A 115 -1.73 4.20 11.21
CA LEU A 115 -2.34 2.89 10.94
C LEU A 115 -2.60 2.64 9.45
N SER A 116 -3.16 3.61 8.73
CA SER A 116 -3.47 3.46 7.29
C SER A 116 -2.24 3.53 6.37
N GLY A 117 -1.12 4.02 6.88
CA GLY A 117 0.15 4.06 6.16
C GLY A 117 1.08 2.93 6.60
N ALA A 118 2.04 3.25 7.46
CA ALA A 118 3.07 2.33 7.93
C ALA A 118 2.50 1.05 8.53
N GLY A 119 1.47 1.15 9.39
CA GLY A 119 0.89 -0.02 10.05
C GLY A 119 0.36 -1.04 9.05
N ASP A 120 -0.55 -0.60 8.18
CA ASP A 120 -1.18 -1.45 7.19
C ASP A 120 -0.21 -1.92 6.09
N LEU A 121 0.73 -1.07 5.69
CA LEU A 121 1.82 -1.43 4.78
C LEU A 121 2.64 -2.59 5.34
N ILE A 122 3.14 -2.46 6.58
CA ILE A 122 3.97 -3.49 7.22
C ILE A 122 3.18 -4.80 7.31
N THR A 123 1.96 -4.76 7.85
CA THR A 123 1.09 -5.95 7.94
C THR A 123 0.91 -6.62 6.59
N THR A 124 0.67 -5.85 5.53
CA THR A 124 0.46 -6.39 4.17
C THR A 124 1.76 -6.95 3.57
N CYS A 125 2.92 -6.38 3.89
CA CYS A 125 4.23 -6.82 3.38
C CYS A 125 4.78 -8.06 4.10
N ILE A 126 4.43 -8.29 5.37
CA ILE A 126 4.93 -9.46 6.13
C ILE A 126 3.94 -10.63 6.16
N SER A 127 2.66 -10.37 5.93
CA SER A 127 1.63 -11.40 6.06
C SER A 127 1.67 -12.40 4.91
N ARG A 128 1.65 -13.70 5.26
CA ARG A 128 1.43 -14.77 4.28
C ARG A 128 0.06 -14.73 3.62
N HIS A 129 -0.92 -14.09 4.27
CA HIS A 129 -2.29 -13.95 3.78
C HIS A 129 -2.43 -12.77 2.80
N SER A 130 -1.37 -12.00 2.58
CA SER A 130 -1.33 -10.93 1.58
C SER A 130 -1.31 -11.50 0.16
N ARG A 131 -2.44 -11.35 -0.52
CA ARG A 131 -2.62 -11.71 -1.94
C ARG A 131 -1.65 -10.96 -2.86
N ASN A 132 -1.39 -9.68 -2.56
CA ASN A 132 -0.47 -8.85 -3.32
C ASN A 132 0.98 -9.32 -3.17
N ARG A 133 1.39 -9.66 -1.93
CA ARG A 133 2.71 -10.28 -1.68
C ARG A 133 2.84 -11.62 -2.40
N TYR A 134 1.80 -12.46 -2.36
CA TYR A 134 1.78 -13.73 -3.08
C TYR A 134 1.98 -13.55 -4.60
N VAL A 135 1.25 -12.62 -5.24
CA VAL A 135 1.42 -12.33 -6.67
C VAL A 135 2.86 -11.94 -6.97
N GLY A 136 3.42 -11.01 -6.19
CA GLY A 136 4.81 -10.61 -6.35
C GLY A 136 5.78 -11.79 -6.20
N GLU A 137 5.56 -12.67 -5.22
CA GLU A 137 6.41 -13.85 -4.96
C GLU A 137 6.41 -14.82 -6.14
N GLN A 138 5.25 -15.07 -6.74
CA GLN A 138 5.15 -15.94 -7.91
C GLN A 138 5.82 -15.31 -9.15
N VAL A 139 5.61 -14.03 -9.39
CA VAL A 139 6.25 -13.29 -10.49
C VAL A 139 7.77 -13.25 -10.31
N GLY A 140 8.25 -13.02 -9.08
CA GLY A 140 9.68 -13.07 -8.74
C GLY A 140 10.32 -14.45 -9.00
N ARG A 141 9.55 -15.53 -8.87
CA ARG A 141 9.97 -16.90 -9.23
C ARG A 141 9.96 -17.19 -10.74
N GLY A 142 9.55 -16.22 -11.55
CA GLY A 142 9.55 -16.32 -13.01
C GLY A 142 8.24 -16.82 -13.62
N ARG A 143 7.15 -16.90 -12.83
CA ARG A 143 5.82 -17.18 -13.38
C ARG A 143 5.25 -15.93 -14.07
N SER A 144 4.45 -16.12 -15.11
CA SER A 144 3.75 -15.00 -15.74
C SER A 144 2.64 -14.46 -14.84
N LEU A 145 2.28 -13.19 -15.00
CA LEU A 145 1.20 -12.58 -14.22
C LEU A 145 -0.13 -13.28 -14.53
N GLU A 146 -0.38 -13.62 -15.79
CA GLU A 146 -1.58 -14.29 -16.26
C GLU A 146 -1.78 -15.64 -15.57
N GLU A 147 -0.75 -16.51 -15.57
CA GLU A 147 -0.80 -17.82 -14.90
C GLU A 147 -1.12 -17.70 -13.41
N VAL A 148 -0.57 -16.68 -12.75
CA VAL A 148 -0.78 -16.47 -11.32
C VAL A 148 -2.21 -15.99 -11.05
N LEU A 149 -2.74 -15.09 -11.88
CA LEU A 149 -4.10 -14.57 -11.70
C LEU A 149 -5.17 -15.62 -12.02
N ASP A 150 -4.94 -16.49 -13.00
CA ASP A 150 -5.89 -17.55 -13.38
C ASP A 150 -6.07 -18.61 -12.27
N GLU A 151 -5.05 -18.83 -11.43
CA GLU A 151 -5.11 -19.76 -10.29
C GLU A 151 -5.73 -19.13 -9.03
N MET A 152 -5.89 -17.81 -8.99
CA MET A 152 -6.36 -17.10 -7.80
C MET A 152 -7.89 -17.02 -7.75
N VAL A 153 -8.47 -17.49 -6.65
CA VAL A 153 -9.90 -17.31 -6.36
C VAL A 153 -10.22 -15.86 -5.97
N MET A 154 -9.24 -15.13 -5.41
CA MET A 154 -9.41 -13.78 -4.90
C MET A 154 -8.60 -12.76 -5.70
N VAL A 155 -9.13 -11.55 -5.84
CA VAL A 155 -8.46 -10.47 -6.58
C VAL A 155 -7.26 -9.91 -5.81
N ALA A 156 -6.13 -9.73 -6.51
CA ALA A 156 -4.99 -8.94 -6.06
C ALA A 156 -5.13 -7.49 -6.54
N GLU A 157 -5.67 -6.64 -5.67
CA GLU A 157 -5.95 -5.22 -5.98
C GLU A 157 -4.72 -4.45 -6.44
N GLY A 158 -3.54 -4.78 -5.90
CA GLY A 158 -2.27 -4.12 -6.18
C GLY A 158 -1.88 -4.13 -7.66
N VAL A 159 -2.30 -5.13 -8.43
CA VAL A 159 -2.04 -5.20 -9.89
C VAL A 159 -2.68 -4.01 -10.59
N ARG A 160 -4.00 -3.81 -10.39
CA ARG A 160 -4.72 -2.66 -10.96
C ARG A 160 -4.27 -1.34 -10.33
N THR A 161 -3.95 -1.35 -9.03
CA THR A 161 -3.45 -0.16 -8.35
C THR A 161 -2.09 0.29 -8.91
N ALA A 162 -1.21 -0.60 -9.33
CA ALA A 162 0.09 -0.23 -9.90
C ALA A 162 -0.06 0.66 -11.15
N GLU A 163 -0.98 0.31 -12.04
CA GLU A 163 -1.29 1.13 -13.23
C GLU A 163 -1.89 2.50 -12.86
N ALA A 164 -2.84 2.53 -11.92
CA ALA A 164 -3.46 3.76 -11.46
C ALA A 164 -2.45 4.67 -10.72
N ALA A 165 -1.62 4.10 -9.87
CA ALA A 165 -0.59 4.79 -9.10
C ALA A 165 0.45 5.43 -10.02
N ARG A 166 0.92 4.71 -11.05
CA ARG A 166 1.82 5.26 -12.07
C ARG A 166 1.19 6.45 -12.81
N LYS A 167 -0.07 6.32 -13.24
CA LYS A 167 -0.80 7.42 -13.91
C LYS A 167 -0.95 8.65 -12.99
N LEU A 168 -1.21 8.43 -11.70
CA LEU A 168 -1.27 9.51 -10.71
C LEU A 168 0.10 10.16 -10.49
N ALA A 169 1.16 9.36 -10.33
CA ALA A 169 2.53 9.85 -10.19
C ALA A 169 2.92 10.77 -11.36
N LEU A 170 2.63 10.36 -12.60
CA LEU A 170 2.85 11.18 -13.80
C LEU A 170 2.01 12.46 -13.80
N ARG A 171 0.72 12.38 -13.43
CA ARG A 171 -0.17 13.54 -13.37
C ARG A 171 0.29 14.59 -12.37
N TYR A 172 0.80 14.17 -11.22
CA TYR A 172 1.25 15.06 -10.14
C TYR A 172 2.74 15.38 -10.21
N GLY A 173 3.48 14.86 -11.20
CA GLY A 173 4.92 15.08 -11.34
C GLY A 173 5.75 14.47 -10.19
N VAL A 174 5.26 13.40 -9.58
CA VAL A 174 5.89 12.74 -8.42
C VAL A 174 6.70 11.53 -8.87
N GLU A 175 7.94 11.43 -8.40
CA GLU A 175 8.80 10.31 -8.71
C GLU A 175 8.53 9.12 -7.78
N MET A 176 8.05 8.01 -8.36
CA MET A 176 7.73 6.75 -7.69
C MET A 176 8.44 5.55 -8.35
N PRO A 177 9.77 5.41 -8.17
CA PRO A 177 10.55 4.40 -8.90
C PRO A 177 10.17 2.94 -8.61
N ILE A 178 9.82 2.58 -7.38
CA ILE A 178 9.36 1.24 -7.03
C ILE A 178 8.04 0.97 -7.75
N THR A 179 7.10 1.91 -7.70
CA THR A 179 5.82 1.80 -8.41
C THR A 179 6.00 1.66 -9.93
N GLU A 180 6.91 2.44 -10.52
CA GLU A 180 7.25 2.34 -11.95
C GLU A 180 7.82 0.96 -12.29
N LYS A 181 8.75 0.45 -11.47
CA LYS A 181 9.34 -0.88 -11.69
C LYS A 181 8.35 -2.01 -11.52
N VAL A 182 7.47 -1.94 -10.52
CA VAL A 182 6.36 -2.89 -10.37
C VAL A 182 5.47 -2.86 -11.60
N HIS A 183 5.10 -1.67 -12.11
CA HIS A 183 4.31 -1.56 -13.33
C HIS A 183 5.01 -2.21 -14.53
N GLN A 184 6.29 -1.91 -14.76
CA GLN A 184 7.07 -2.47 -15.88
C GLN A 184 7.16 -4.00 -15.80
N VAL A 185 7.38 -4.54 -14.60
CA VAL A 185 7.42 -5.99 -14.40
C VAL A 185 6.07 -6.64 -14.68
N LEU A 186 4.97 -6.04 -14.19
CA LEU A 186 3.63 -6.61 -14.32
C LEU A 186 3.04 -6.49 -15.73
N PHE A 187 3.33 -5.41 -16.45
CA PHE A 187 2.62 -5.06 -17.69
C PHE A 187 3.50 -4.95 -18.94
N GLU A 188 4.82 -4.82 -18.76
CA GLU A 188 5.76 -4.58 -19.86
C GLU A 188 6.77 -5.73 -20.02
N GLY A 189 6.59 -6.84 -19.27
CA GLY A 189 7.47 -8.01 -19.32
C GLY A 189 8.90 -7.72 -18.85
N TYR A 190 9.08 -6.68 -18.03
CA TYR A 190 10.40 -6.27 -17.57
C TYR A 190 10.95 -7.28 -16.55
N ASP A 191 12.23 -7.64 -16.68
CA ASP A 191 12.85 -8.64 -15.82
C ASP A 191 12.95 -8.15 -14.35
N PRO A 192 12.44 -8.93 -13.37
CA PRO A 192 12.46 -8.54 -11.96
C PRO A 192 13.87 -8.31 -11.37
N ARG A 193 14.89 -9.06 -11.83
CA ARG A 193 16.27 -8.87 -11.34
C ARG A 193 16.85 -7.56 -11.86
N ARG A 194 16.64 -7.26 -13.15
CA ARG A 194 17.02 -5.96 -13.73
C ARG A 194 16.28 -4.80 -13.07
N ALA A 195 15.01 -4.99 -12.70
CA ALA A 195 14.25 -3.96 -11.98
C ALA A 195 14.90 -3.61 -10.64
N LEU A 196 15.38 -4.62 -9.90
CA LEU A 196 16.15 -4.42 -8.68
C LEU A 196 17.48 -3.71 -8.94
N GLU A 197 18.25 -4.16 -9.93
CA GLU A 197 19.53 -3.55 -10.30
C GLU A 197 19.37 -2.05 -10.60
N ASP A 198 18.37 -1.70 -11.40
CA ASP A 198 18.03 -0.32 -11.71
C ASP A 198 17.68 0.50 -10.46
N LEU A 199 16.94 -0.08 -9.50
CA LEU A 199 16.62 0.60 -8.24
C LEU A 199 17.88 0.87 -7.40
N MET A 200 18.83 -0.07 -7.38
CA MET A 200 20.07 0.03 -6.63
C MET A 200 21.09 0.99 -7.28
N LEU A 201 21.10 1.09 -8.61
CA LEU A 201 22.04 1.94 -9.36
C LEU A 201 21.58 3.40 -9.48
N ARG A 202 20.35 3.72 -9.05
CA ARG A 202 19.86 5.09 -9.03
C ARG A 202 20.71 5.99 -8.14
N GLN A 203 20.87 7.24 -8.56
CA GLN A 203 21.59 8.24 -7.78
C GLN A 203 20.97 8.38 -6.39
N PRO A 204 21.75 8.22 -5.30
CA PRO A 204 21.25 8.40 -3.95
C PRO A 204 20.70 9.80 -3.73
N LYS A 205 19.64 9.90 -2.94
CA LYS A 205 19.02 11.14 -2.48
C LYS A 205 19.01 11.17 -0.95
N PRO A 206 18.82 12.33 -0.30
CA PRO A 206 18.58 12.37 1.14
C PRO A 206 17.47 11.41 1.56
N GLU A 207 17.49 10.94 2.81
CA GLU A 207 16.49 10.00 3.32
C GLU A 207 15.06 10.54 3.12
N VAL A 208 14.86 11.80 3.49
CA VAL A 208 13.63 12.56 3.32
C VAL A 208 13.86 13.67 2.29
N TRP A 209 13.05 13.74 1.23
CA TRP A 209 13.17 14.73 0.17
C TRP A 209 11.86 14.90 -0.61
N GLY A 210 11.49 16.11 -1.04
CA GLY A 210 10.36 16.31 -1.96
C GLY A 210 8.98 16.38 -1.30
N TRP A 211 8.91 16.48 0.03
CA TRP A 211 7.68 16.82 0.78
C TRP A 211 7.96 17.38 2.20
N ALA A 212 9.21 17.79 2.45
CA ALA A 212 9.64 18.44 3.69
C ALA A 212 9.68 19.96 3.50
#